data_AF-A0A7S2ZW13-F1
#
_entry.id   AF-A0A7S2ZW13-F1
#
_cell.length_a   1.000
_cell.length_b   1.000
_cell.length_c   1.000
_cell.angle_alpha   90.00
_cell.angle_beta   90.00
_cell.angle_gamma   90.00
#
_symmetry.space_group_name_H-M   'P 1'
#
loop_
_entity.id
_entity.type
_entity.pdbx_description
1 polymer ?
#
loop_
_entity_poly.entity_id
_entity_poly.type
_entity_poly.pdbx_seq_one_letter_code
_entity_poly.pdbx_strand_id
1 'polypeptide(L)'
;MRRMERTKAARLILLSSLFGYVLSYSYSEYPPFALGEGDPEYSIQSPYKMEGNSIKNWAMTGSSRVMRDVERMLILLNYGMPSQTGMVSLGLPLRTEDFYLYADLEIRLPRNTPAAGLGIAIWFSNGPILSSGPAFGALEDIRGTGIILQPDPLNQEARLVLVTANGADGDLLRDMQTKSSSELEDMTYCSAGKYSEMKRIFVSYANGTLKVWIKDIPGEGYPKLCIEKSIPSLGKYVAVSASTAVTEYSEHYVHTVQIRPMEKNQLPLQPRMVRNVDPNNHHERIDTKLYDLQATLATQLNRPNTSEKFLKDLRFAMDGIFTFLGKKEMMMDDIINLRTSKDAIQTHLRTISQSAVTVNGSSTICKFSPCRFVH
;
A
#
# COMPACT_ATOMS: atom_id res chain seq x y z
N MET A 1 24.41 38.65 29.30
CA MET A 1 23.47 37.50 29.45
C MET A 1 22.14 37.67 28.70
N ARG A 2 21.34 38.74 28.90
CA ARG A 2 20.00 38.90 28.29
C ARG A 2 19.93 38.84 26.74
N ARG A 3 21.02 39.17 26.02
CA ARG A 3 21.07 39.10 24.55
C ARG A 3 21.19 37.67 24.03
N MET A 4 21.79 36.76 24.82
CA MET A 4 22.02 35.36 24.45
C MET A 4 20.74 34.52 24.56
N GLU A 5 19.91 34.81 25.56
CA GLU A 5 18.62 34.12 25.78
C GLU A 5 17.59 34.45 24.69
N ARG A 6 17.58 35.69 24.18
CA ARG A 6 16.68 36.10 23.08
C ARG A 6 16.97 35.34 21.79
N THR A 7 18.25 35.09 21.48
CA THR A 7 18.64 34.27 20.32
C THR A 7 18.26 32.80 20.47
N LYS A 8 18.28 32.24 21.68
CA LYS A 8 17.86 30.85 21.92
C LYS A 8 16.34 30.69 21.75
N ALA A 9 15.55 31.60 22.31
CA ALA A 9 14.10 31.60 22.18
C ALA A 9 13.66 31.78 20.71
N ALA A 10 14.28 32.71 19.97
CA ALA A 10 13.98 32.91 18.56
C ALA A 10 14.29 31.67 17.71
N ARG A 11 15.41 30.97 17.98
CA ARG A 11 15.76 29.72 17.29
C ARG A 11 14.78 28.59 17.61
N LEU A 12 14.32 28.49 18.86
CA LEU A 12 13.35 27.47 19.27
C LEU A 12 11.99 27.68 18.59
N ILE A 13 11.53 28.93 18.46
CA ILE A 13 10.29 29.29 17.76
C ILE A 13 10.40 29.03 16.25
N LEU A 14 11.57 29.33 15.66
CA LEU A 14 11.81 29.03 14.25
C LEU A 14 11.86 27.52 13.99
N LEU A 15 12.47 26.75 14.90
CA LEU A 15 12.49 25.29 14.83
C LEU A 15 11.10 24.69 15.04
N SER A 16 10.30 25.21 15.97
CA SER A 16 8.94 24.69 16.20
C SER A 16 7.97 25.08 15.10
N SER A 17 8.12 26.26 14.49
CA SER A 17 7.34 26.66 13.31
C SER A 17 7.76 25.88 12.06
N LEU A 18 9.05 25.62 11.84
CA LEU A 18 9.52 24.71 10.79
C LEU A 18 9.04 23.28 11.03
N PHE A 19 9.10 22.77 12.27
CA PHE A 19 8.56 21.45 12.61
C PHE A 19 7.04 21.40 12.41
N GLY A 20 6.32 22.45 12.82
CA GLY A 20 4.89 22.57 12.62
C GLY A 20 4.52 22.62 11.13
N TYR A 21 5.24 23.42 10.34
CA TYR A 21 5.03 23.52 8.89
C TYR A 21 5.33 22.20 8.20
N VAL A 22 6.45 21.55 8.52
CA VAL A 22 6.83 20.23 8.00
C VAL A 22 5.82 19.16 8.42
N LEU A 23 5.36 19.15 9.67
CA LEU A 23 4.33 18.20 10.12
C LEU A 23 2.95 18.45 9.48
N SER A 24 2.59 19.72 9.25
CA SER A 24 1.32 20.08 8.59
C SER A 24 1.32 19.86 7.07
N TYR A 25 2.48 19.97 6.41
CA TYR A 25 2.66 19.63 4.99
C TYR A 25 2.74 18.11 4.74
N SER A 26 2.95 17.32 5.80
CA SER A 26 3.08 15.86 5.74
C SER A 26 1.78 15.09 6.03
N TYR A 27 0.68 15.76 6.40
CA TYR A 27 -0.56 15.07 6.78
C TYR A 27 -1.56 14.81 5.63
N SER A 28 -1.27 15.27 4.41
CA SER A 28 -2.30 15.37 3.37
C SER A 28 -2.15 14.48 2.13
N GLU A 29 -1.07 13.71 1.96
CA GLU A 29 -0.77 13.09 0.64
C GLU A 29 -0.36 11.61 0.70
N TYR A 30 -0.84 10.90 1.71
CA TYR A 30 -1.03 9.45 1.57
C TYR A 30 -2.37 9.23 0.88
N PRO A 31 -2.50 8.24 -0.01
CA PRO A 31 -3.78 7.57 -0.08
C PRO A 31 -4.06 7.14 1.37
N PRO A 32 -5.21 7.42 1.99
CA PRO A 32 -5.70 6.66 3.12
C PRO A 32 -5.92 5.18 2.73
N PHE A 33 -4.85 4.50 2.26
CA PHE A 33 -4.47 3.17 2.69
C PHE A 33 -3.91 3.21 4.13
N ALA A 34 -4.27 4.23 4.94
CA ALA A 34 -4.50 3.96 6.35
C ALA A 34 -5.32 2.68 6.36
N LEU A 35 -4.73 1.64 6.95
CA LEU A 35 -5.15 0.24 7.01
C LEU A 35 -6.57 0.07 7.56
N GLY A 36 -7.54 0.73 6.95
CA GLY A 36 -8.94 0.59 7.21
C GLY A 36 -9.34 -0.78 6.70
N GLU A 37 -10.15 -1.46 7.49
CA GLU A 37 -10.71 -2.73 7.09
C GLU A 37 -11.46 -2.54 5.76
N GLY A 38 -11.06 -3.33 4.75
CA GLY A 38 -11.83 -3.45 3.52
C GLY A 38 -13.26 -3.89 3.82
N ASP A 39 -14.14 -3.73 2.83
CA ASP A 39 -15.51 -4.19 2.94
C ASP A 39 -15.50 -5.71 3.22
N PRO A 40 -16.02 -6.17 4.37
CA PRO A 40 -15.97 -7.57 4.77
C PRO A 40 -16.77 -8.48 3.82
N GLU A 41 -17.66 -7.94 2.99
CA GLU A 41 -18.36 -8.70 1.95
C GLU A 41 -17.44 -9.07 0.78
N TYR A 42 -16.45 -8.23 0.49
CA TYR A 42 -15.57 -8.30 -0.68
C TYR A 42 -14.10 -8.55 -0.33
N SER A 43 -13.77 -8.74 0.94
CA SER A 43 -12.39 -8.78 1.43
C SER A 43 -12.05 -10.09 2.12
N ILE A 44 -10.82 -10.56 1.91
CA ILE A 44 -10.16 -11.63 2.64
C ILE A 44 -9.03 -11.03 3.49
N GLN A 45 -9.18 -11.07 4.80
CA GLN A 45 -8.17 -10.61 5.75
C GLN A 45 -7.86 -11.69 6.78
N SER A 46 -6.57 -11.92 7.06
CA SER A 46 -6.13 -12.81 8.12
C SER A 46 -6.41 -12.18 9.51
N PRO A 47 -7.03 -12.89 10.47
CA PRO A 47 -7.51 -14.26 10.37
C PRO A 47 -8.81 -14.38 9.54
N TYR A 48 -8.82 -15.27 8.55
CA TYR A 48 -9.96 -15.51 7.67
C TYR A 48 -11.19 -16.01 8.44
N LYS A 49 -12.33 -15.39 8.14
CA LYS A 49 -13.64 -15.86 8.60
C LYS A 49 -14.06 -17.06 7.77
N MET A 50 -13.80 -18.26 8.29
CA MET A 50 -14.16 -19.53 7.65
C MET A 50 -15.66 -19.82 7.84
N GLU A 51 -16.34 -20.22 6.76
CA GLU A 51 -17.66 -20.82 6.75
C GLU A 51 -17.50 -22.28 6.26
N GLY A 52 -17.39 -23.20 7.22
CA GLY A 52 -16.99 -24.58 6.94
C GLY A 52 -15.55 -24.66 6.40
N ASN A 53 -15.40 -25.23 5.19
CA ASN A 53 -14.11 -25.36 4.50
C ASN A 53 -13.82 -24.19 3.54
N SER A 54 -14.67 -23.17 3.51
CA SER A 54 -14.57 -22.03 2.60
C SER A 54 -14.38 -20.73 3.36
N ILE A 55 -13.83 -19.71 2.69
CA ILE A 55 -13.82 -18.34 3.21
C ILE A 55 -15.14 -17.72 2.78
N LYS A 56 -15.84 -17.02 3.70
CA LYS A 56 -17.13 -16.40 3.39
C LYS A 56 -17.07 -15.61 2.07
N ASN A 57 -18.02 -15.86 1.15
CA ASN A 57 -18.13 -15.25 -0.18
C ASN A 57 -16.98 -15.55 -1.17
N TRP A 58 -15.97 -16.33 -0.79
CA TRP A 58 -14.83 -16.64 -1.63
C TRP A 58 -14.74 -18.13 -1.91
N ALA A 59 -14.93 -18.49 -3.16
CA ALA A 59 -14.78 -19.84 -3.65
C ALA A 59 -13.29 -20.16 -3.86
N MET A 60 -12.90 -21.38 -3.56
CA MET A 60 -11.54 -21.87 -3.80
C MET A 60 -11.61 -23.07 -4.74
N THR A 61 -10.77 -23.06 -5.78
CA THR A 61 -10.76 -24.11 -6.82
C THR A 61 -9.34 -24.57 -7.13
N GLY A 62 -9.22 -25.72 -7.80
CA GLY A 62 -7.92 -26.34 -8.09
C GLY A 62 -7.21 -26.79 -6.80
N SER A 63 -5.91 -26.51 -6.72
CA SER A 63 -5.03 -26.88 -5.62
C SER A 63 -5.10 -25.91 -4.42
N SER A 64 -5.98 -24.91 -4.46
CA SER A 64 -6.02 -23.85 -3.46
C SER A 64 -6.51 -24.33 -2.11
N ARG A 65 -5.84 -23.92 -1.02
CA ARG A 65 -6.22 -24.24 0.36
C ARG A 65 -5.76 -23.18 1.35
N VAL A 66 -6.50 -23.04 2.45
CA VAL A 66 -6.09 -22.22 3.59
C VAL A 66 -5.02 -22.97 4.37
N MET A 67 -3.92 -22.31 4.67
CA MET A 67 -2.84 -22.84 5.51
C MET A 67 -2.54 -21.89 6.66
N ARG A 68 -1.92 -22.44 7.70
CA ARG A 68 -1.37 -21.68 8.83
C ARG A 68 0.15 -21.71 8.74
N ASP A 69 0.76 -20.54 8.68
CA ASP A 69 2.21 -20.33 8.70
C ASP A 69 2.57 -19.57 9.98
N VAL A 70 3.19 -20.28 10.95
CA VAL A 70 3.62 -19.87 12.30
C VAL A 70 2.65 -18.95 13.07
N GLU A 71 2.41 -17.72 12.60
CA GLU A 71 1.57 -16.69 13.23
C GLU A 71 0.43 -16.17 12.33
N ARG A 72 0.32 -16.61 11.08
CA ARG A 72 -0.61 -16.06 10.09
C ARG A 72 -1.35 -17.17 9.36
N MET A 73 -2.62 -16.91 9.03
CA MET A 73 -3.31 -17.70 8.03
C MET A 73 -3.07 -17.08 6.67
N LEU A 74 -2.75 -17.93 5.70
CA LEU A 74 -2.49 -17.57 4.32
C LEU A 74 -3.22 -18.54 3.38
N ILE A 75 -3.48 -18.16 2.14
CA ILE A 75 -4.05 -19.04 1.12
C ILE A 75 -2.92 -19.50 0.22
N LEU A 76 -2.65 -20.81 0.20
CA LEU A 76 -1.80 -21.42 -0.81
C LEU A 76 -2.65 -21.60 -2.07
N LEU A 77 -2.25 -21.01 -3.20
CA LEU A 77 -2.94 -21.20 -4.47
C LEU A 77 -2.54 -22.52 -5.13
N ASN A 78 -1.24 -22.80 -5.18
CA ASN A 78 -0.69 -24.03 -5.70
C ASN A 78 0.55 -24.46 -4.92
N TYR A 79 0.86 -25.75 -5.01
CA TYR A 79 2.09 -26.30 -4.45
C TYR A 79 3.25 -26.02 -5.40
N GLY A 80 4.48 -25.95 -4.89
CA GLY A 80 5.71 -25.89 -5.68
C GLY A 80 5.99 -27.21 -6.43
N MET A 81 4.98 -27.71 -7.14
CA MET A 81 4.98 -28.88 -8.01
C MET A 81 4.58 -28.45 -9.42
N PRO A 82 4.98 -29.19 -10.46
CA PRO A 82 4.58 -28.89 -11.83
C PRO A 82 3.09 -29.07 -12.08
N SER A 83 2.59 -28.37 -13.10
CA SER A 83 1.22 -28.50 -13.64
C SER A 83 0.14 -28.32 -12.57
N GLN A 84 0.37 -27.43 -11.62
CA GLN A 84 -0.61 -27.09 -10.60
C GLN A 84 -1.35 -25.82 -10.99
N THR A 85 -2.64 -25.79 -10.74
CA THR A 85 -3.48 -24.60 -10.90
C THR A 85 -4.27 -24.38 -9.62
N GLY A 86 -4.49 -23.13 -9.27
CA GLY A 86 -5.39 -22.81 -8.17
C GLY A 86 -5.83 -21.37 -8.19
N MET A 87 -7.00 -21.15 -7.61
CA MET A 87 -7.67 -19.86 -7.63
C MET A 87 -8.53 -19.69 -6.38
N VAL A 88 -8.58 -18.45 -5.89
CA VAL A 88 -9.59 -17.96 -4.97
C VAL A 88 -10.40 -16.87 -5.67
N SER A 89 -11.72 -17.03 -5.78
CA SER A 89 -12.60 -16.12 -6.52
C SER A 89 -13.75 -15.63 -5.65
N LEU A 90 -14.03 -14.34 -5.76
CA LEU A 90 -15.16 -13.71 -5.09
C LEU A 90 -16.45 -14.15 -5.80
N GLY A 91 -17.35 -14.80 -5.06
CA GLY A 91 -18.60 -15.36 -5.59
C GLY A 91 -19.68 -14.31 -5.89
N LEU A 92 -19.45 -13.05 -5.51
CA LEU A 92 -20.39 -11.94 -5.67
C LEU A 92 -19.78 -10.84 -6.54
N PRO A 93 -20.55 -10.18 -7.41
CA PRO A 93 -20.05 -9.02 -8.13
C PRO A 93 -19.86 -7.83 -7.18
N LEU A 94 -18.85 -7.00 -7.45
CA LEU A 94 -18.69 -5.70 -6.82
C LEU A 94 -19.92 -4.82 -7.11
N ARG A 95 -20.49 -4.21 -6.07
CA ARG A 95 -21.62 -3.28 -6.20
C ARG A 95 -21.22 -1.87 -6.63
N THR A 96 -19.94 -1.54 -6.49
CA THR A 96 -19.39 -0.22 -6.80
C THR A 96 -18.63 -0.27 -8.12
N GLU A 97 -18.73 0.80 -8.91
CA GLU A 97 -17.91 0.98 -10.11
C GLU A 97 -16.52 1.50 -9.75
N ASP A 98 -16.44 2.43 -8.79
CA ASP A 98 -15.17 2.99 -8.33
C ASP A 98 -14.73 2.31 -7.03
N PHE A 99 -13.50 1.81 -6.98
CA PHE A 99 -12.97 1.14 -5.80
C PHE A 99 -11.46 1.24 -5.65
N TYR A 100 -11.03 0.99 -4.41
CA TYR A 100 -9.66 0.63 -4.08
C TYR A 100 -9.59 -0.87 -3.80
N LEU A 101 -8.58 -1.53 -4.33
CA LEU A 101 -8.20 -2.89 -3.93
C LEU A 101 -6.76 -2.85 -3.43
N TYR A 102 -6.48 -3.64 -2.40
CA TYR A 102 -5.11 -3.99 -2.06
C TYR A 102 -4.97 -5.50 -1.96
N ALA A 103 -3.81 -6.02 -2.35
CA ALA A 103 -3.48 -7.43 -2.22
C ALA A 103 -2.04 -7.62 -1.75
N ASP A 104 -1.84 -8.51 -0.78
CA ASP A 104 -0.52 -8.98 -0.37
C ASP A 104 -0.30 -10.38 -0.96
N LEU A 105 0.62 -10.46 -1.93
CA LEU A 105 0.93 -11.65 -2.69
C LEU A 105 2.37 -12.08 -2.43
N GLU A 106 2.65 -13.38 -2.51
CA GLU A 106 4.00 -13.88 -2.33
C GLU A 106 4.25 -15.07 -3.27
N ILE A 107 5.40 -15.04 -3.96
CA ILE A 107 5.88 -16.13 -4.82
C ILE A 107 7.15 -16.68 -4.19
N ARG A 108 7.11 -17.90 -3.67
CA ARG A 108 8.28 -18.59 -3.10
C ARG A 108 8.82 -19.60 -4.10
N LEU A 109 10.13 -19.60 -4.26
CA LEU A 109 10.83 -20.64 -5.00
C LEU A 109 11.39 -21.68 -4.01
N PRO A 110 11.25 -22.98 -4.29
CA PRO A 110 11.99 -24.01 -3.58
C PRO A 110 13.50 -23.74 -3.63
N ARG A 111 14.22 -24.20 -2.59
CA ARG A 111 15.68 -24.07 -2.58
C ARG A 111 16.27 -24.82 -3.78
N ASN A 112 17.16 -24.16 -4.52
CA ASN A 112 17.89 -24.70 -5.67
C ASN A 112 17.09 -24.93 -6.95
N THR A 113 15.91 -24.34 -7.12
CA THR A 113 15.18 -24.40 -8.40
C THR A 113 15.43 -23.13 -9.22
N PRO A 114 16.03 -23.23 -10.42
CA PRO A 114 16.31 -22.06 -11.26
C PRO A 114 15.08 -21.56 -12.03
N ALA A 115 14.05 -22.40 -12.21
CA ALA A 115 12.85 -22.06 -12.97
C ALA A 115 11.74 -21.57 -12.03
N ALA A 116 11.43 -20.28 -12.14
CA ALA A 116 10.27 -19.69 -11.50
C ALA A 116 9.00 -19.97 -12.30
N GLY A 117 7.87 -20.15 -11.61
CA GLY A 117 6.59 -20.42 -12.25
C GLY A 117 6.01 -19.26 -13.04
N LEU A 118 4.96 -19.51 -13.82
CA LEU A 118 4.24 -18.50 -14.61
C LEU A 118 3.90 -17.24 -13.82
N GLY A 119 3.45 -17.34 -12.57
CA GLY A 119 3.20 -16.19 -11.69
C GLY A 119 1.82 -16.19 -11.03
N ILE A 120 1.43 -15.04 -10.48
CA ILE A 120 0.12 -14.80 -9.85
C ILE A 120 -0.63 -13.72 -10.62
N ALA A 121 -1.93 -13.92 -10.85
CA ALA A 121 -2.80 -12.93 -11.48
C ALA A 121 -3.93 -12.51 -10.55
N ILE A 122 -4.23 -11.21 -10.52
CA ILE A 122 -5.46 -10.63 -9.99
C ILE A 122 -6.37 -10.36 -11.19
N TRP A 123 -7.53 -10.99 -11.22
CA TRP A 123 -8.50 -10.87 -12.29
C TRP A 123 -9.65 -9.96 -11.89
N PHE A 124 -10.10 -9.16 -12.86
CA PHE A 124 -11.38 -8.47 -12.86
C PHE A 124 -12.15 -8.93 -14.09
N SER A 125 -13.25 -9.66 -13.91
CA SER A 125 -13.99 -10.27 -15.03
C SER A 125 -15.43 -9.80 -15.09
N ASN A 126 -16.01 -9.85 -16.29
CA ASN A 126 -17.41 -9.48 -16.52
C ASN A 126 -18.40 -10.52 -15.97
N GLY A 127 -17.96 -11.78 -15.85
CA GLY A 127 -18.73 -12.88 -15.28
C GLY A 127 -17.96 -13.61 -14.17
N PRO A 128 -18.63 -14.45 -13.38
CA PRO A 128 -17.99 -15.20 -12.30
C PRO A 128 -16.96 -16.18 -12.85
N ILE A 129 -15.79 -16.27 -12.20
CA ILE A 129 -14.75 -17.25 -12.54
C ILE A 129 -14.93 -18.46 -11.62
N LEU A 130 -15.57 -19.49 -12.16
CA LEU A 130 -16.02 -20.67 -11.39
C LEU A 130 -15.05 -21.85 -11.44
N SER A 131 -14.11 -21.83 -12.38
CA SER A 131 -13.21 -22.95 -12.64
C SER A 131 -11.79 -22.45 -12.82
N SER A 132 -10.82 -23.28 -12.42
CA SER A 132 -9.42 -23.04 -12.74
C SER A 132 -9.10 -23.54 -14.16
N GLY A 133 -8.03 -22.99 -14.73
CA GLY A 133 -7.56 -23.35 -16.07
C GLY A 133 -6.06 -23.10 -16.22
N PRO A 134 -5.51 -23.27 -17.44
CA PRO A 134 -4.07 -23.16 -17.69
C PRO A 134 -3.55 -21.72 -17.53
N ALA A 135 -4.46 -20.75 -17.53
CA ALA A 135 -4.19 -19.35 -17.74
C ALA A 135 -3.89 -18.62 -16.42
N PHE A 136 -2.65 -18.73 -15.93
CA PHE A 136 -2.27 -18.35 -14.56
C PHE A 136 -3.23 -18.95 -13.52
N GLY A 137 -3.78 -20.14 -13.76
CA GLY A 137 -4.75 -20.79 -12.89
C GLY A 137 -6.22 -20.47 -13.18
N ALA A 138 -6.52 -19.62 -14.17
CA ALA A 138 -7.87 -19.25 -14.61
C ALA A 138 -8.16 -19.79 -16.02
N LEU A 139 -9.40 -19.66 -16.51
CA LEU A 139 -9.78 -20.08 -17.87
C LEU A 139 -9.16 -19.17 -18.94
N GLU A 140 -8.92 -19.70 -20.14
CA GLU A 140 -8.31 -18.92 -21.23
C GLU A 140 -9.27 -17.85 -21.77
N ASP A 141 -10.57 -18.16 -21.81
CA ASP A 141 -11.63 -17.33 -22.41
C ASP A 141 -12.17 -16.23 -21.48
N ILE A 142 -11.42 -15.87 -20.43
CA ILE A 142 -11.83 -14.83 -19.49
C ILE A 142 -11.94 -13.48 -20.19
N ARG A 143 -13.14 -12.91 -20.12
CA ARG A 143 -13.43 -11.54 -20.56
C ARG A 143 -13.26 -10.59 -19.39
N GLY A 144 -12.20 -9.80 -19.41
CA GLY A 144 -11.83 -8.97 -18.29
C GLY A 144 -10.41 -8.39 -18.36
N THR A 145 -9.94 -7.91 -17.22
CA THR A 145 -8.60 -7.37 -17.03
C THR A 145 -7.82 -8.21 -16.03
N GLY A 146 -6.61 -8.63 -16.39
CA GLY A 146 -5.66 -9.28 -15.49
C GLY A 146 -4.55 -8.31 -15.07
N ILE A 147 -4.23 -8.27 -13.79
CA ILE A 147 -3.00 -7.69 -13.24
C ILE A 147 -2.10 -8.86 -12.84
N ILE A 148 -1.01 -9.06 -13.57
CA ILE A 148 -0.21 -10.29 -13.53
C ILE A 148 1.16 -9.95 -12.96
N LEU A 149 1.52 -10.60 -11.86
CA LEU A 149 2.84 -10.60 -11.25
C LEU A 149 3.57 -11.88 -11.67
N GLN A 150 4.52 -11.75 -12.59
CA GLN A 150 5.19 -12.89 -13.25
C GLN A 150 6.72 -12.73 -13.26
N PRO A 151 7.49 -13.80 -13.54
CA PRO A 151 8.91 -13.68 -13.86
C PRO A 151 9.17 -12.65 -14.96
N ASP A 152 10.25 -11.90 -14.81
CA ASP A 152 10.77 -11.06 -15.90
C ASP A 152 11.34 -11.97 -17.01
N PRO A 153 10.72 -12.05 -18.20
CA PRO A 153 11.19 -12.94 -19.27
C PRO A 153 12.55 -12.51 -19.82
N LEU A 154 12.96 -11.26 -19.60
CA LEU A 154 14.22 -10.71 -20.10
C LEU A 154 15.34 -10.78 -19.06
N ASN A 155 15.03 -11.10 -17.81
CA ASN A 155 15.98 -11.03 -16.72
C ASN A 155 16.06 -12.34 -15.93
N GLN A 156 17.19 -13.02 -16.06
CA GLN A 156 17.48 -14.26 -15.35
C GLN A 156 17.70 -14.06 -13.83
N GLU A 157 17.80 -12.81 -13.34
CA GLU A 157 18.11 -12.49 -11.93
C GLU A 157 16.93 -12.65 -10.96
N ALA A 158 16.00 -13.57 -11.21
CA ALA A 158 14.90 -13.84 -10.29
C ALA A 158 14.14 -12.54 -9.94
N ARG A 159 13.76 -11.77 -10.97
CA ARG A 159 12.96 -10.56 -10.83
C ARG A 159 11.54 -10.80 -11.28
N LEU A 160 10.62 -10.07 -10.68
CA LEU A 160 9.22 -10.05 -11.05
C LEU A 160 8.92 -8.80 -11.89
N VAL A 161 7.95 -8.93 -12.77
CA VAL A 161 7.30 -7.82 -13.47
C VAL A 161 5.80 -7.85 -13.18
N LEU A 162 5.21 -6.66 -13.11
CA LEU A 162 3.78 -6.48 -13.03
C LEU A 162 3.26 -6.05 -14.40
N VAL A 163 2.19 -6.67 -14.86
CA VAL A 163 1.70 -6.54 -16.23
C VAL A 163 0.17 -6.39 -16.20
N THR A 164 -0.39 -5.46 -16.97
CA THR A 164 -1.84 -5.42 -17.21
C THR A 164 -2.17 -5.94 -18.58
N ALA A 165 -3.19 -6.77 -18.65
CA ALA A 165 -3.63 -7.43 -19.86
C ALA A 165 -5.17 -7.34 -19.93
N ASN A 166 -5.70 -6.80 -21.04
CA ASN A 166 -7.14 -6.64 -21.28
C ASN A 166 -7.63 -7.66 -22.30
N GLY A 167 -8.42 -8.63 -21.86
CA GLY A 167 -9.06 -9.61 -22.73
C GLY A 167 -10.44 -9.14 -23.12
N ALA A 168 -10.55 -8.36 -24.20
CA ALA A 168 -11.86 -8.04 -24.77
C ALA A 168 -12.56 -9.30 -25.33
N ASP A 169 -11.76 -10.19 -25.94
CA ASP A 169 -12.26 -11.36 -26.69
C ASP A 169 -11.84 -12.72 -26.10
N GLY A 170 -11.23 -12.76 -24.91
CA GLY A 170 -10.80 -14.02 -24.28
C GLY A 170 -9.55 -14.65 -24.91
N ASP A 171 -8.80 -13.92 -25.74
CA ASP A 171 -7.54 -14.39 -26.35
C ASP A 171 -6.28 -13.90 -25.61
N LEU A 172 -6.47 -13.27 -24.44
CA LEU A 172 -5.45 -12.52 -23.72
C LEU A 172 -4.18 -13.34 -23.43
N LEU A 173 -4.36 -14.58 -22.98
CA LEU A 173 -3.26 -15.44 -22.61
C LEU A 173 -2.55 -16.07 -23.80
N ARG A 174 -3.30 -16.39 -24.86
CA ARG A 174 -2.69 -16.85 -26.11
C ARG A 174 -1.74 -15.78 -26.61
N ASP A 175 -2.16 -14.53 -26.57
CA ASP A 175 -1.31 -13.41 -26.97
C ASP A 175 -0.10 -13.25 -26.05
N MET A 176 -0.25 -13.33 -24.72
CA MET A 176 0.88 -13.26 -23.79
C MET A 176 1.90 -14.40 -23.95
N GLN A 177 1.46 -15.58 -24.38
CA GLN A 177 2.34 -16.74 -24.59
C GLN A 177 3.00 -16.75 -25.97
N THR A 178 2.32 -16.24 -26.99
CA THR A 178 2.76 -16.35 -28.40
C THR A 178 3.42 -15.09 -28.92
N LYS A 179 3.07 -13.91 -28.39
CA LYS A 179 3.61 -12.63 -28.84
C LYS A 179 4.78 -12.21 -27.95
N SER A 180 5.80 -11.65 -28.57
CA SER A 180 6.90 -11.01 -27.83
C SER A 180 6.38 -9.78 -27.07
N SER A 181 7.07 -9.37 -26.01
CA SER A 181 6.71 -8.18 -25.23
C SER A 181 6.65 -6.90 -26.06
N SER A 182 7.35 -6.84 -27.21
CA SER A 182 7.30 -5.76 -28.19
C SER A 182 6.07 -5.77 -29.10
N GLU A 183 5.40 -6.91 -29.25
CA GLU A 183 4.20 -7.07 -30.10
C GLU A 183 2.89 -6.92 -29.30
N LEU A 184 3.01 -6.81 -27.98
CA LEU A 184 1.90 -6.58 -27.08
C LEU A 184 1.72 -5.07 -26.89
N GLU A 185 1.28 -4.38 -27.95
CA GLU A 185 1.04 -2.91 -27.96
C GLU A 185 0.13 -2.45 -26.80
N ASP A 186 -0.68 -3.36 -26.26
CA ASP A 186 -1.62 -3.12 -25.18
C ASP A 186 -1.10 -3.41 -23.77
N MET A 187 0.12 -3.92 -23.61
CA MET A 187 0.64 -4.31 -22.30
C MET A 187 1.54 -3.23 -21.71
N THR A 188 1.15 -2.76 -20.53
CA THR A 188 2.00 -1.93 -19.69
C THR A 188 2.65 -2.81 -18.64
N TYR A 189 3.97 -2.67 -18.46
CA TYR A 189 4.72 -3.43 -17.47
C TYR A 189 5.63 -2.54 -16.61
N CYS A 190 5.91 -2.99 -15.39
CA CYS A 190 6.98 -2.41 -14.56
C CYS A 190 7.69 -3.49 -13.73
N SER A 191 8.91 -3.18 -13.27
CA SER A 191 9.65 -4.06 -12.36
C SER A 191 9.02 -4.11 -10.96
N ALA A 192 8.91 -5.32 -10.42
CA ALA A 192 8.23 -5.69 -9.18
C ALA A 192 9.18 -6.31 -8.13
N GLY A 193 10.48 -6.03 -8.21
CA GLY A 193 11.47 -6.51 -7.24
C GLY A 193 11.82 -7.99 -7.40
N LYS A 194 12.27 -8.63 -6.31
CA LYS A 194 12.75 -10.04 -6.29
C LYS A 194 11.69 -11.04 -5.84
N TYR A 195 11.89 -12.33 -6.15
CA TYR A 195 11.13 -13.45 -5.56
C TYR A 195 11.29 -13.55 -4.04
N SER A 196 10.40 -14.33 -3.42
CA SER A 196 10.42 -14.69 -2.00
C SER A 196 10.28 -13.49 -1.05
N GLU A 197 9.99 -12.32 -1.61
CA GLU A 197 9.56 -11.13 -0.89
C GLU A 197 8.06 -10.94 -1.15
N MET A 198 7.31 -10.68 -0.08
CA MET A 198 5.90 -10.34 -0.21
C MET A 198 5.75 -9.02 -0.98
N LYS A 199 4.85 -9.00 -1.95
CA LYS A 199 4.51 -7.85 -2.76
C LYS A 199 3.13 -7.34 -2.36
N ARG A 200 3.07 -6.05 -2.02
CA ARG A 200 1.80 -5.35 -1.85
C ARG A 200 1.45 -4.64 -3.13
N ILE A 201 0.33 -5.03 -3.71
CA ILE A 201 -0.26 -4.41 -4.90
C ILE A 201 -1.43 -3.55 -4.43
N PHE A 202 -1.41 -2.28 -4.82
CA PHE A 202 -2.55 -1.38 -4.66
C PHE A 202 -3.15 -1.12 -6.02
N VAL A 203 -4.47 -1.19 -6.10
CA VAL A 203 -5.24 -0.95 -7.32
C VAL A 203 -6.26 0.12 -6.99
N SER A 204 -6.37 1.12 -7.86
CA SER A 204 -7.51 2.02 -7.87
C SER A 204 -8.15 1.99 -9.24
N TYR A 205 -9.46 1.83 -9.28
CA TYR A 205 -10.23 1.99 -10.50
C TYR A 205 -11.27 3.07 -10.26
N ALA A 206 -11.16 4.17 -11.01
CA ALA A 206 -12.07 5.29 -10.90
C ALA A 206 -12.26 5.96 -12.26
N ASN A 207 -13.51 6.29 -12.62
CA ASN A 207 -13.82 7.00 -13.86
C ASN A 207 -13.16 6.37 -15.11
N GLY A 208 -13.20 5.04 -15.22
CA GLY A 208 -12.61 4.31 -16.35
C GLY A 208 -11.07 4.37 -16.41
N THR A 209 -10.41 4.67 -15.29
CA THR A 209 -8.94 4.70 -15.20
C THR A 209 -8.48 3.71 -14.14
N LEU A 210 -7.68 2.74 -14.56
CA LEU A 210 -6.97 1.80 -13.71
C LEU A 210 -5.60 2.37 -13.36
N LYS A 211 -5.29 2.43 -12.07
CA LYS A 211 -3.93 2.70 -11.57
C LYS A 211 -3.50 1.57 -10.66
N VAL A 212 -2.25 1.14 -10.82
CA VAL A 212 -1.66 0.05 -10.06
C VAL A 212 -0.34 0.52 -9.47
N TRP A 213 -0.19 0.40 -8.16
CA TRP A 213 1.05 0.65 -7.44
C TRP A 213 1.56 -0.65 -6.83
N ILE A 214 2.88 -0.73 -6.70
CA ILE A 214 3.53 -1.88 -6.07
C ILE A 214 4.51 -1.45 -5.00
N LYS A 215 4.60 -2.23 -3.93
CA LYS A 215 5.56 -2.07 -2.84
C LYS A 215 6.11 -3.43 -2.39
N ASP A 216 7.41 -3.52 -2.22
CA ASP A 216 8.08 -4.67 -1.62
C ASP A 216 7.95 -4.63 -0.08
N ILE A 217 7.46 -5.71 0.54
CA ILE A 217 7.36 -5.89 2.00
C ILE A 217 8.48 -6.85 2.43
N PRO A 218 9.73 -6.42 2.23
CA PRO A 218 10.48 -5.91 3.39
C PRO A 218 11.20 -4.58 3.12
N GLY A 219 10.92 -3.91 1.99
CA GLY A 219 11.57 -2.67 1.60
C GLY A 219 11.09 -1.46 2.40
N GLU A 220 12.02 -0.65 2.91
CA GLU A 220 11.73 0.75 3.23
C GLU A 220 11.38 1.47 1.92
N GLY A 221 10.27 2.21 1.90
CA GLY A 221 9.86 2.96 0.72
C GLY A 221 8.36 3.11 0.52
N TYR A 222 8.04 3.99 -0.43
CA TYR A 222 6.69 4.33 -0.83
C TYR A 222 6.20 3.39 -1.95
N PRO A 223 4.88 3.09 -2.03
CA PRO A 223 4.33 2.40 -3.19
C PRO A 223 4.66 3.18 -4.47
N LYS A 224 5.25 2.49 -5.45
CA LYS A 224 5.61 3.07 -6.74
C LYS A 224 4.46 2.88 -7.73
N LEU A 225 4.05 3.95 -8.40
CA LEU A 225 3.10 3.85 -9.51
C LEU A 225 3.74 3.02 -10.61
N CYS A 226 3.07 1.93 -10.97
CA CYS A 226 3.56 0.93 -11.90
C CYS A 226 2.80 1.01 -13.23
N ILE A 227 1.47 1.07 -13.15
CA ILE A 227 0.61 1.06 -14.33
C ILE A 227 -0.46 2.13 -14.17
N GLU A 228 -0.71 2.88 -15.24
CA GLU A 228 -1.86 3.78 -15.38
C GLU A 228 -2.44 3.58 -16.78
N LYS A 229 -3.67 3.07 -16.87
CA LYS A 229 -4.32 2.74 -18.13
C LYS A 229 -5.79 3.15 -18.10
N SER A 230 -6.26 3.75 -19.19
CA SER A 230 -7.70 3.96 -19.39
C SER A 230 -8.34 2.66 -19.84
N ILE A 231 -9.32 2.18 -19.06
CA ILE A 231 -10.05 0.95 -19.31
C ILE A 231 -11.53 1.29 -19.12
N PRO A 232 -12.38 1.25 -20.17
CA PRO A 232 -13.77 1.64 -20.06
C PRO A 232 -14.59 0.82 -19.05
N SER A 233 -14.24 -0.47 -18.89
CA SER A 233 -14.85 -1.38 -17.93
C SER A 233 -13.84 -2.42 -17.49
N LEU A 234 -13.58 -2.52 -16.18
CA LEU A 234 -12.60 -3.46 -15.62
C LEU A 234 -13.18 -4.87 -15.41
N GLY A 235 -14.50 -4.99 -15.20
CA GLY A 235 -15.16 -6.20 -14.71
C GLY A 235 -15.57 -6.08 -13.24
N LYS A 236 -16.55 -6.90 -12.82
CA LYS A 236 -17.16 -6.83 -11.48
C LYS A 236 -16.84 -8.03 -10.59
N TYR A 237 -16.33 -9.12 -11.16
CA TYR A 237 -15.92 -10.29 -10.38
C TYR A 237 -14.42 -10.25 -10.16
N VAL A 238 -13.98 -10.54 -8.95
CA VAL A 238 -12.56 -10.51 -8.57
C VAL A 238 -12.08 -11.91 -8.30
N ALA A 239 -10.91 -12.27 -8.81
CA ALA A 239 -10.24 -13.50 -8.44
C ALA A 239 -8.73 -13.29 -8.31
N VAL A 240 -8.07 -14.17 -7.56
CA VAL A 240 -6.62 -14.30 -7.55
C VAL A 240 -6.29 -15.75 -7.89
N SER A 241 -5.46 -15.96 -8.90
CA SER A 241 -5.09 -17.29 -9.36
C SER A 241 -3.60 -17.40 -9.64
N ALA A 242 -3.10 -18.63 -9.63
CA ALA A 242 -1.75 -18.96 -10.05
C ALA A 242 -1.70 -20.32 -10.75
N SER A 243 -0.73 -20.49 -11.63
CA SER A 243 -0.38 -21.80 -12.19
C SER A 243 1.13 -22.02 -12.24
N THR A 244 1.54 -23.28 -12.33
CA THR A 244 2.91 -23.70 -12.63
C THR A 244 2.90 -24.50 -13.93
N ALA A 245 3.87 -24.25 -14.80
CA ALA A 245 4.10 -25.07 -15.99
C ALA A 245 4.71 -26.43 -15.63
N VAL A 246 4.91 -27.27 -16.65
CA VAL A 246 5.40 -28.66 -16.53
C VAL A 246 6.84 -28.74 -15.95
N THR A 247 7.63 -27.68 -16.09
CA THR A 247 9.03 -27.64 -15.66
C THR A 247 9.27 -26.67 -14.50
N GLU A 248 8.20 -26.12 -13.92
CA GLU A 248 8.28 -25.01 -12.98
C GLU A 248 7.91 -25.44 -11.57
N TYR A 249 8.58 -24.82 -10.61
CA TYR A 249 8.42 -25.12 -9.19
C TYR A 249 8.35 -23.80 -8.43
N SER A 250 7.14 -23.37 -8.09
CA SER A 250 6.94 -22.18 -7.26
C SER A 250 5.64 -22.30 -6.48
N GLU A 251 5.70 -21.87 -5.23
CA GLU A 251 4.54 -21.76 -4.36
C GLU A 251 4.00 -20.34 -4.45
N HIS A 252 2.69 -20.23 -4.60
CA HIS A 252 2.02 -18.94 -4.72
C HIS A 252 1.05 -18.75 -3.56
N TYR A 253 1.16 -17.61 -2.88
CA TYR A 253 0.41 -17.32 -1.69
C TYR A 253 -0.36 -16.02 -1.80
N VAL A 254 -1.57 -16.02 -1.25
CA VAL A 254 -2.38 -14.82 -1.00
C VAL A 254 -2.50 -14.63 0.50
N HIS A 255 -1.95 -13.54 1.01
CA HIS A 255 -2.03 -13.20 2.44
C HIS A 255 -3.32 -12.44 2.73
N THR A 256 -3.67 -11.50 1.87
CA THR A 256 -4.90 -10.70 2.00
C THR A 256 -5.28 -10.09 0.67
N VAL A 257 -6.59 -9.94 0.46
CA VAL A 257 -7.18 -9.14 -0.60
C VAL A 257 -8.23 -8.29 0.07
N GLN A 258 -8.15 -6.97 -0.02
CA GLN A 258 -9.18 -6.10 0.52
C GLN A 258 -9.67 -5.15 -0.53
N ILE A 259 -10.98 -4.95 -0.54
CA ILE A 259 -11.68 -4.13 -1.51
C ILE A 259 -12.52 -3.12 -0.75
N ARG A 260 -12.42 -1.86 -1.13
CA ARG A 260 -13.22 -0.78 -0.54
C ARG A 260 -13.82 0.09 -1.63
N PRO A 261 -15.13 0.39 -1.58
CA PRO A 261 -15.71 1.41 -2.44
C PRO A 261 -15.03 2.77 -2.26
N MET A 262 -14.94 3.54 -3.35
CA MET A 262 -14.61 4.96 -3.23
C MET A 262 -15.83 5.72 -2.73
N GLU A 263 -15.66 6.59 -1.74
CA GLU A 263 -16.74 7.48 -1.32
C GLU A 263 -16.97 8.56 -2.38
N LYS A 264 -18.23 8.98 -2.58
CA LYS A 264 -18.66 9.88 -3.68
C LYS A 264 -17.98 11.25 -3.76
N ASN A 265 -17.11 11.61 -2.82
CA ASN A 265 -16.35 12.86 -2.81
C ASN A 265 -14.85 12.65 -2.53
N GLN A 266 -14.38 11.39 -2.46
CA GLN A 266 -12.96 11.11 -2.37
C GLN A 266 -12.38 11.20 -3.77
N LEU A 267 -11.49 12.16 -3.99
CA LEU A 267 -10.66 12.16 -5.19
C LEU A 267 -9.90 10.84 -5.27
N PRO A 268 -9.67 10.30 -6.49
CA PRO A 268 -8.81 9.14 -6.66
C PRO A 268 -7.49 9.42 -5.98
N LEU A 269 -7.15 8.59 -5.00
CA LEU A 269 -5.99 8.86 -4.17
C LEU A 269 -4.76 8.83 -5.04
N GLN A 270 -4.12 10.00 -5.18
CA GLN A 270 -2.78 10.07 -5.72
C GLN A 270 -1.84 9.92 -4.53
N PRO A 271 -1.16 8.76 -4.36
CA PRO A 271 -0.03 8.75 -3.47
C PRO A 271 0.93 9.82 -3.94
N ARG A 272 1.54 10.57 -3.01
CA ARG A 272 2.64 11.47 -3.34
C ARG A 272 3.63 10.68 -4.18
N MET A 273 3.66 10.97 -5.48
CA MET A 273 4.55 10.31 -6.39
C MET A 273 5.94 10.69 -5.91
N VAL A 274 6.70 9.71 -5.43
CA VAL A 274 8.15 9.81 -5.52
C VAL A 274 8.39 9.79 -7.02
N ARG A 275 8.44 10.98 -7.64
CA ARG A 275 8.99 11.13 -9.01
C ARG A 275 10.30 10.35 -9.02
N ASN A 276 10.62 9.68 -10.13
CA ASN A 276 11.93 9.03 -10.29
C ASN A 276 12.99 10.03 -9.83
N VAL A 277 13.49 9.84 -8.61
CA VAL A 277 14.38 10.80 -7.98
C VAL A 277 15.64 10.71 -8.80
N ASP A 278 16.00 11.80 -9.46
CA ASP A 278 17.30 11.85 -10.12
C ASP A 278 18.33 11.62 -9.00
N PRO A 279 19.12 10.54 -9.05
CA PRO A 279 20.09 10.24 -7.99
C PRO A 279 21.11 11.38 -7.80
N ASN A 280 21.21 12.29 -8.77
CA ASN A 280 22.04 13.49 -8.74
C ASN A 280 21.30 14.74 -8.25
N ASN A 281 19.96 14.72 -8.16
CA ASN A 281 19.19 15.83 -7.63
C ASN A 281 19.19 15.81 -6.10
N HIS A 282 20.09 16.61 -5.54
CA HIS A 282 20.34 16.69 -4.10
C HIS A 282 19.11 17.08 -3.27
N HIS A 283 18.15 17.85 -3.80
CA HIS A 283 16.95 18.25 -3.06
C HIS A 283 15.99 17.07 -2.85
N GLU A 284 15.78 16.26 -3.88
CA GLU A 284 14.88 15.10 -3.80
C GLU A 284 15.42 14.00 -2.86
N ARG A 285 16.75 13.89 -2.72
CA ARG A 285 17.38 12.99 -1.74
C ARG A 285 17.16 13.45 -0.29
N ILE A 286 17.17 14.76 -0.05
CA ILE A 286 16.92 15.34 1.28
C ILE A 286 15.47 15.11 1.67
N ASP A 287 14.54 15.39 0.74
CA ASP A 287 13.12 15.18 0.97
C ASP A 287 12.86 13.72 1.31
N THR A 288 13.37 12.77 0.50
CA THR A 288 13.23 11.33 0.77
C THR A 288 13.74 10.94 2.16
N LYS A 289 14.94 11.42 2.57
CA LYS A 289 15.48 11.13 3.90
C LYS A 289 14.70 11.77 5.05
N LEU A 290 14.20 12.99 4.87
CA LEU A 290 13.33 13.66 5.85
C LEU A 290 12.00 12.91 5.99
N TYR A 291 11.48 12.37 4.90
CA TYR A 291 10.27 11.55 4.89
C TYR A 291 10.47 10.18 5.57
N ASP A 292 11.57 9.47 5.30
CA ASP A 292 11.90 8.19 5.96
C ASP A 292 12.07 8.38 7.49
N LEU A 293 12.69 9.50 7.87
CA LEU A 293 12.81 9.92 9.26
C LEU A 293 11.42 10.12 9.89
N GLN A 294 10.51 10.81 9.20
CA GLN A 294 9.13 11.04 9.67
C GLN A 294 8.34 9.74 9.81
N ALA A 295 8.43 8.83 8.83
CA ALA A 295 7.75 7.53 8.87
C ALA A 295 8.24 6.66 10.04
N THR A 296 9.55 6.68 10.29
CA THR A 296 10.17 6.01 11.44
C THR A 296 9.71 6.63 12.76
N LEU A 297 9.68 7.97 12.86
CA LEU A 297 9.15 8.70 14.00
C LEU A 297 7.68 8.35 14.28
N ALA A 298 6.81 8.39 13.27
CA ALA A 298 5.38 8.10 13.40
C ALA A 298 5.12 6.67 13.89
N THR A 299 5.88 5.70 13.37
CA THR A 299 5.76 4.28 13.74
C THR A 299 6.25 4.02 15.17
N GLN A 300 7.29 4.74 15.62
CA GLN A 300 7.88 4.56 16.95
C GLN A 300 7.13 5.35 18.04
N LEU A 301 6.53 6.50 17.72
CA LEU A 301 5.72 7.30 18.66
C LEU A 301 4.43 6.59 19.11
N ASN A 302 3.94 5.62 18.32
CA ASN A 302 2.80 4.77 18.69
C ASN A 302 3.18 3.57 19.59
N ARG A 303 4.46 3.41 19.95
CA ARG A 303 4.90 2.35 20.87
C ARG A 303 5.04 2.90 22.29
N PRO A 304 4.44 2.27 23.31
CA PRO A 304 4.37 2.81 24.68
C PRO A 304 5.73 2.92 25.39
N ASN A 305 6.79 2.29 24.87
CA ASN A 305 8.14 2.34 25.42
C ASN A 305 9.15 2.71 24.32
N THR A 306 9.34 4.00 24.05
CA THR A 306 10.44 4.49 23.20
C THR A 306 11.78 4.21 23.88
N SER A 307 12.55 3.27 23.31
CA SER A 307 13.84 2.83 23.86
C SER A 307 14.98 3.83 23.58
N GLU A 308 16.08 3.74 24.34
CA GLU A 308 17.31 4.54 24.12
C GLU A 308 17.85 4.42 22.68
N LYS A 309 17.56 3.29 22.01
CA LYS A 309 17.86 3.05 20.60
C LYS A 309 17.17 4.07 19.69
N PHE A 310 15.91 4.41 19.95
CA PHE A 310 15.17 5.42 19.17
C PHE A 310 15.84 6.80 19.21
N LEU A 311 16.33 7.21 20.38
CA LEU A 311 17.03 8.51 20.51
C LEU A 311 18.39 8.51 19.79
N LYS A 312 19.07 7.36 19.72
CA LYS A 312 20.31 7.20 18.95
C LYS A 312 20.05 7.24 17.45
N ASP A 313 19.00 6.57 16.98
CA ASP A 313 18.61 6.53 15.56
C ASP A 313 18.14 7.91 15.09
N LEU A 314 17.32 8.61 15.89
CA LEU A 314 16.88 9.98 15.63
C LEU A 314 18.07 10.95 15.58
N ARG A 315 19.00 10.83 16.51
CA ARG A 315 20.23 11.63 16.55
C ARG A 315 21.07 11.41 15.29
N PHE A 316 21.33 10.14 14.94
CA PHE A 316 22.14 9.81 13.77
C PHE A 316 21.56 10.40 12.48
N ALA A 317 20.24 10.32 12.33
CA ALA A 317 19.59 10.82 11.14
C ALA A 317 19.50 12.36 11.11
N MET A 318 19.31 13.02 12.27
CA MET A 318 19.44 14.48 12.38
C MET A 318 20.87 14.96 12.11
N ASP A 319 21.89 14.29 12.64
CA ASP A 319 23.31 14.60 12.40
C ASP A 319 23.66 14.47 10.91
N GLY A 320 23.08 13.48 10.21
CA GLY A 320 23.18 13.34 8.76
C GLY A 320 22.59 14.52 7.99
N ILE A 321 21.42 15.02 8.41
CA ILE A 321 20.76 16.18 7.81
C ILE A 321 21.58 17.46 8.08
N PHE A 322 22.09 17.67 9.30
CA PHE A 322 22.85 18.88 9.65
C PHE A 322 24.24 18.94 9.03
N THR A 323 24.94 17.80 9.00
CA THR A 323 26.24 17.68 8.30
C THR A 323 26.07 18.01 6.82
N PHE A 324 24.97 17.55 6.22
CA PHE A 324 24.64 17.81 4.83
C PHE A 324 24.29 19.29 4.56
N LEU A 325 23.59 19.97 5.48
CA LEU A 325 23.27 21.41 5.37
C LEU A 325 24.49 22.32 5.64
N GLY A 326 25.71 21.77 5.77
CA GLY A 326 26.93 22.53 6.04
C GLY A 326 26.98 23.16 7.44
N LYS A 327 26.09 22.75 8.35
CA LYS A 327 26.00 23.28 9.72
C LYS A 327 26.63 22.28 10.67
N LYS A 328 27.96 22.32 10.77
CA LYS A 328 28.76 21.36 11.54
C LYS A 328 28.72 21.56 13.07
N GLU A 329 28.12 22.64 13.55
CA GLU A 329 28.07 22.97 14.98
C GLU A 329 26.61 23.13 15.46
N MET A 330 26.00 22.01 15.84
CA MET A 330 24.88 22.00 16.78
C MET A 330 25.38 21.30 18.05
N MET A 331 25.56 22.07 19.13
CA MET A 331 26.12 21.58 20.39
C MET A 331 25.15 20.63 21.11
N MET A 332 25.71 19.56 21.69
CA MET A 332 25.07 18.51 22.51
C MET A 332 24.15 19.04 23.63
N ASP A 333 24.34 20.28 24.09
CA ASP A 333 23.62 20.85 25.22
C ASP A 333 22.14 21.12 24.92
N ASP A 334 21.77 21.35 23.65
CA ASP A 334 20.37 21.58 23.27
C ASP A 334 19.57 20.26 23.17
N ILE A 335 20.24 19.12 22.94
CA ILE A 335 19.61 17.78 22.93
C ILE A 335 19.39 17.25 24.35
N ILE A 336 20.26 17.57 25.30
CA ILE A 336 20.05 17.23 26.72
C ILE A 336 18.85 18.01 27.29
N ASN A 337 18.62 19.24 26.82
CA ASN A 337 17.42 20.03 27.17
C ASN A 337 16.11 19.50 26.55
N LEU A 338 16.16 18.63 25.53
CA LEU A 338 14.96 17.96 25.00
C LEU A 338 14.37 16.94 25.98
N ARG A 339 15.18 16.40 26.92
CA ARG A 339 14.69 15.49 27.97
C ARG A 339 13.75 16.20 28.94
N THR A 340 14.09 17.42 29.33
CA THR A 340 13.24 18.34 30.11
C THR A 340 12.08 18.93 29.28
N SER A 341 12.24 19.01 27.95
CA SER A 341 11.18 19.44 27.03
C SER A 341 10.13 18.34 26.75
N LYS A 342 10.35 17.08 27.13
CA LYS A 342 9.35 16.02 26.94
C LYS A 342 8.07 16.33 27.71
N ASP A 343 8.20 16.76 28.96
CA ASP A 343 7.06 17.14 29.79
C ASP A 343 6.41 18.43 29.28
N ALA A 344 7.20 19.37 28.76
CA ALA A 344 6.67 20.60 28.16
C ALA A 344 5.91 20.33 26.85
N ILE A 345 6.43 19.45 25.99
CA ILE A 345 5.79 19.04 24.73
C ILE A 345 4.54 18.19 25.01
N GLN A 346 4.60 17.25 25.97
CA GLN A 346 3.43 16.48 26.39
C GLN A 346 2.38 17.37 27.06
N THR A 347 2.79 18.38 27.84
CA THR A 347 1.88 19.36 28.44
C THR A 347 1.25 20.22 27.35
N HIS A 348 2.01 20.74 26.39
CA HIS A 348 1.50 21.57 25.31
C HIS A 348 0.56 20.79 24.37
N LEU A 349 0.89 19.54 24.04
CA LEU A 349 0.02 18.64 23.27
C LEU A 349 -1.27 18.27 24.04
N ARG A 350 -1.20 18.10 25.37
CA ARG A 350 -2.40 17.95 26.22
C ARG A 350 -3.24 19.23 26.29
N THR A 351 -2.62 20.41 26.31
CA THR A 351 -3.33 21.69 26.29
C THR A 351 -4.05 21.87 24.95
N ILE A 352 -3.42 21.51 23.83
CA ILE A 352 -4.03 21.53 22.50
C ILE A 352 -5.18 20.51 22.41
N SER A 353 -5.02 19.30 22.95
CA SER A 353 -6.09 18.29 22.95
C SER A 353 -7.27 18.68 23.86
N GLN A 354 -7.03 19.31 25.00
CA GLN A 354 -8.08 19.79 25.91
C GLN A 354 -8.81 21.03 25.36
N SER A 355 -8.11 21.88 24.61
CA SER A 355 -8.71 23.02 23.91
C SER A 355 -9.59 22.57 22.74
N ALA A 356 -9.23 21.46 22.07
CA ALA A 356 -10.06 20.86 21.03
C ALA A 356 -11.34 20.18 21.57
N VAL A 357 -11.32 19.70 22.83
CA VAL A 357 -12.47 19.07 23.50
C VAL A 357 -13.45 20.10 24.08
N THR A 358 -13.03 21.36 24.30
CA THR A 358 -13.89 22.42 24.87
C THR A 358 -14.63 23.27 23.83
N VAL A 359 -14.47 23.02 22.53
CA VAL A 359 -15.21 23.73 21.46
C VAL A 359 -16.52 23.03 21.06
N ASN A 360 -16.82 21.84 21.57
CA ASN A 360 -18.07 21.10 21.29
C ASN A 360 -19.03 21.01 22.47
N GLY A 361 -19.11 22.05 23.29
CA GLY A 361 -20.05 22.07 24.41
C GLY A 361 -20.37 23.45 24.96
N SER A 362 -21.25 24.20 24.29
CA SER A 362 -22.15 25.13 24.99
C SER A 362 -23.36 25.49 24.11
N SER A 363 -24.49 24.89 24.46
CA SER A 363 -25.82 25.43 24.23
C SER A 363 -25.96 26.79 24.91
N THR A 364 -26.55 27.77 24.23
CA THR A 364 -27.14 28.93 24.92
C THR A 364 -28.52 29.22 24.34
N ILE A 365 -29.53 28.85 25.13
CA ILE A 365 -30.89 29.34 25.04
C ILE A 365 -30.94 30.67 25.79
N CYS A 366 -31.38 31.75 25.14
CA CYS A 366 -31.96 32.90 25.83
C CYS A 366 -33.30 33.24 25.17
N LYS A 367 -34.39 32.93 25.87
CA LYS A 367 -35.71 33.58 25.73
C LYS A 367 -35.71 34.81 26.63
N PHE A 368 -36.23 35.95 26.16
CA PHE A 368 -37.30 36.72 26.80
C PHE A 368 -37.85 37.81 25.83
N SER A 369 -39.18 37.82 25.73
CA SER A 369 -40.13 38.70 24.99
C SER A 369 -40.22 40.14 25.54
N PRO A 370 -41.16 41.05 25.15
CA PRO A 370 -42.14 41.09 24.03
C PRO A 370 -42.25 42.47 23.29
N CYS A 371 -43.00 42.54 22.17
CA CYS A 371 -44.19 43.42 21.98
C CYS A 371 -44.57 43.74 20.51
N ARG A 372 -45.84 43.40 20.22
CA ARG A 372 -46.91 44.10 19.47
C ARG A 372 -46.81 44.43 17.96
N PHE A 373 -47.91 44.00 17.32
CA PHE A 373 -48.52 44.35 16.04
C PHE A 373 -48.46 45.82 15.60
N VAL A 374 -48.53 46.01 14.27
CA VAL A 374 -49.54 46.76 13.48
C VAL A 374 -48.86 47.42 12.27
N HIS A 375 -49.06 46.87 11.06
CA HIS A 375 -49.96 47.42 10.04
C HIS A 375 -50.17 46.42 8.90
#